data_AF-A0A3N9X292-F1
#
_entry.id   AF-A0A3N9X292-F1
#
_cell.length_a   1.000
_cell.length_b   1.000
_cell.length_c   1.000
_cell.angle_alpha   90.00
_cell.angle_beta   90.00
_cell.angle_gamma   90.00
#
_symmetry.space_group_name_H-M   'P 1'
#
loop_
_entity.id
_entity.type
_entity.pdbx_description
1 polymer ?
#
loop_
_entity_poly.entity_id
_entity_poly.type
_entity_poly.pdbx_seq_one_letter_code
_entity_poly.pdbx_strand_id
1 'polypeptide(L)'
;MRLLSQTAAPSALTESTSPPGAPPGEGELRGRGTAADGLVEAVVAAYGRLESLEIDPRLLRRGTGAIADHVIEAVRAAQDDELRQRQELLGGDIDQAATHRQLEAVAAEAWRGLDGMIGDLDALTRRFDQR
;
A
#
# COMPACT_ATOMS: atom_id res chain seq x y z
N MET A 1 -36.28 39.35 -34.70
CA MET A 1 -35.25 40.37 -34.98
C MET A 1 -34.90 41.13 -33.70
N ARG A 2 -33.95 40.61 -32.91
CA ARG A 2 -33.20 41.33 -31.86
C ARG A 2 -31.81 40.70 -31.80
N LEU A 3 -30.82 41.47 -32.23
CA LEU A 3 -29.38 41.25 -32.09
C LEU A 3 -28.91 41.71 -30.69
N LEU A 4 -27.60 41.61 -30.46
CA LEU A 4 -26.80 41.84 -29.24
C LEU A 4 -26.61 40.54 -28.43
N SER A 5 -25.62 39.70 -28.74
CA SER A 5 -24.16 39.93 -28.61
C SER A 5 -23.77 40.35 -27.20
N GLN A 6 -23.37 39.39 -26.37
CA GLN A 6 -22.57 39.67 -25.18
C GLN A 6 -21.41 38.69 -25.10
N THR A 7 -20.24 39.27 -25.36
CA THR A 7 -18.89 38.73 -25.21
C THR A 7 -18.52 38.73 -23.74
N ALA A 8 -18.06 37.58 -23.21
CA ALA A 8 -17.14 37.52 -22.08
C ALA A 8 -16.56 36.11 -21.93
N ALA A 9 -15.36 35.91 -22.45
CA ALA A 9 -14.33 35.12 -21.76
C ALA A 9 -13.34 36.17 -21.19
N PRO A 10 -12.68 35.94 -20.04
CA PRO A 10 -11.54 35.02 -20.07
C PRO A 10 -11.28 34.22 -18.77
N SER A 11 -10.30 33.32 -18.90
CA SER A 11 -9.46 32.74 -17.84
C SER A 11 -10.08 31.60 -17.03
N ALA A 12 -9.73 30.36 -17.39
CA ALA A 12 -8.49 29.70 -16.95
C ALA A 12 -8.53 29.32 -15.46
N LEU A 13 -9.24 28.24 -15.18
CA LEU A 13 -8.72 27.23 -14.28
C LEU A 13 -8.60 25.97 -15.12
N THR A 14 -7.37 25.62 -15.41
CA THR A 14 -6.96 24.30 -15.87
C THR A 14 -7.49 23.29 -14.85
N GLU A 15 -8.72 22.82 -15.03
CA GLU A 15 -9.16 21.55 -14.47
C GLU A 15 -8.18 20.53 -15.05
N SER A 16 -7.19 20.19 -14.23
CA SER A 16 -6.42 18.97 -14.39
C SER A 16 -7.45 17.86 -14.50
N THR A 17 -7.70 17.43 -15.73
CA THR A 17 -8.45 16.22 -16.03
C THR A 17 -7.64 15.07 -15.48
N SER A 18 -7.82 14.82 -14.18
CA SER A 18 -7.53 13.54 -13.58
C SER A 18 -8.58 12.58 -14.13
N PRO A 19 -8.19 11.44 -14.73
CA PRO A 19 -9.16 10.47 -15.22
C PRO A 19 -10.05 10.00 -14.06
N PRO A 20 -11.39 9.99 -14.23
CA PRO A 20 -12.31 9.50 -13.22
C PRO A 20 -12.26 7.97 -13.21
N GLY A 21 -11.60 7.39 -12.20
CA GLY A 21 -11.58 5.93 -12.02
C GLY A 21 -10.40 5.32 -11.27
N ALA A 22 -9.48 6.09 -10.69
CA ALA A 22 -8.47 5.52 -9.79
C ALA A 22 -9.06 5.40 -8.36
N PRO A 23 -9.11 4.20 -7.76
CA PRO A 23 -9.55 4.06 -6.38
C PRO A 23 -8.60 4.85 -5.44
N PRO A 24 -9.14 5.55 -4.43
CA PRO A 24 -8.31 6.25 -3.45
C PRO A 24 -7.51 5.21 -2.66
N GLY A 25 -6.19 5.20 -2.86
CA GLY A 25 -5.24 4.28 -2.24
C GLY A 25 -4.15 3.73 -3.18
N GLU A 26 -4.37 3.75 -4.49
CA GLU A 26 -3.41 3.18 -5.48
C GLU A 26 -2.48 4.22 -6.11
N GLY A 27 -2.78 5.52 -5.98
CA GLY A 27 -2.01 6.61 -6.59
C GLY A 27 -0.82 7.12 -5.78
N GLU A 28 -0.67 6.71 -4.53
CA GLU A 28 0.24 7.36 -3.57
C GLU A 28 1.47 6.52 -3.22
N LEU A 29 1.38 5.20 -3.32
CA LEU A 29 2.52 4.31 -3.11
C LEU A 29 3.43 4.30 -4.35
N ARG A 30 4.58 4.96 -4.22
CA ARG A 30 5.58 5.08 -5.29
C ARG A 30 6.98 4.85 -4.75
N GLY A 31 7.61 3.77 -5.22
CA GLY A 31 9.04 3.55 -4.99
C GLY A 31 9.89 4.30 -6.00
N ARG A 32 11.03 4.82 -5.52
CA ARG A 32 12.01 5.50 -6.36
C ARG A 32 13.35 4.79 -6.28
N GLY A 33 14.01 4.66 -7.43
CA GLY A 33 15.31 4.02 -7.54
C GLY A 33 16.23 4.85 -8.42
N THR A 34 17.51 4.91 -8.03
CA THR A 34 18.54 5.61 -8.80
C THR A 34 19.72 4.68 -9.04
N ALA A 35 20.44 4.88 -10.14
CA ALA A 35 21.67 4.17 -10.47
C ALA A 35 22.68 5.10 -11.14
N ALA A 36 23.93 4.62 -11.26
CA ALA A 36 25.04 5.36 -11.89
C ALA A 36 25.18 6.79 -11.36
N ASP A 37 25.19 6.96 -10.03
CA ASP A 37 25.28 8.27 -9.35
C ASP A 37 24.16 9.25 -9.74
N GLY A 38 22.95 8.75 -9.99
CA GLY A 38 21.78 9.56 -10.34
C GLY A 38 21.64 9.84 -11.84
N LEU A 39 22.45 9.20 -12.69
CA LEU A 39 22.29 9.30 -14.14
C LEU A 39 21.13 8.44 -14.68
N VAL A 40 20.58 7.54 -13.86
CA VAL A 40 19.34 6.83 -14.15
C VAL A 40 18.41 6.95 -12.95
N GLU A 41 17.17 7.32 -13.22
CA GLU A 41 16.09 7.38 -12.22
C GLU A 41 14.89 6.55 -12.70
N ALA A 42 14.36 5.70 -11.83
CA ALA A 42 13.17 4.90 -12.10
C ALA A 42 12.12 5.16 -11.01
N VAL A 43 10.87 5.31 -11.43
CA VAL A 43 9.71 5.44 -10.54
C VAL A 43 8.75 4.31 -10.82
N VAL A 44 8.38 3.61 -9.76
CA VAL A 44 7.51 2.44 -9.81
C VAL A 44 6.29 2.69 -8.93
N ALA A 45 5.10 2.48 -9.49
CA ALA A 45 3.84 2.46 -8.75
C ALA A 45 3.68 1.18 -7.93
N ALA A 46 2.61 1.15 -7.14
CA ALA A 46 2.15 -0.04 -6.45
C ALA A 46 2.22 -1.32 -7.33
N TYR A 47 2.57 -2.44 -6.69
CA TYR A 47 2.70 -3.75 -7.35
C TYR A 47 3.84 -3.85 -8.36
N GLY A 48 4.85 -2.97 -8.29
CA GLY A 48 6.06 -3.09 -9.10
C GLY A 48 5.92 -2.54 -10.52
N ARG A 49 4.85 -1.80 -10.83
CA ARG A 49 4.59 -1.27 -12.18
C ARG A 49 5.45 -0.04 -12.46
N LEU A 50 6.33 -0.12 -13.45
CA LEU A 50 7.14 1.03 -13.90
C LEU A 50 6.24 2.16 -14.44
N GLU A 51 6.36 3.35 -13.85
CA GLU A 51 5.67 4.57 -14.29
C GLU A 51 6.57 5.49 -15.12
N SER A 52 7.80 5.68 -14.67
CA SER A 52 8.77 6.57 -15.32
C SER A 52 10.18 5.98 -15.28
N LEU A 53 10.95 6.28 -16.32
CA LEU A 53 12.38 5.97 -16.42
C LEU A 53 13.06 7.15 -17.10
N GLU A 54 13.97 7.80 -16.38
CA GLU A 54 14.80 8.90 -16.88
C GLU A 54 16.26 8.43 -16.98
N ILE A 55 16.89 8.72 -18.12
CA ILE A 55 18.29 8.36 -18.39
C ILE A 55 19.01 9.62 -18.85
N ASP A 56 20.07 10.00 -18.14
CA ASP A 56 20.91 11.13 -18.52
C ASP A 56 21.64 10.81 -19.84
N PRO A 57 21.61 11.71 -20.84
CA PRO A 57 22.29 11.53 -22.12
C PRO A 57 23.80 11.26 -22.02
N ARG A 58 24.47 11.63 -20.92
CA ARG A 58 25.88 11.34 -20.65
C ARG A 58 26.13 9.84 -20.54
N LEU A 59 25.15 9.07 -20.08
CA LEU A 59 25.25 7.61 -19.99
C LEU A 59 25.23 6.96 -21.37
N LEU A 60 24.59 7.59 -22.37
CA LEU A 60 24.59 7.12 -23.77
C LEU A 60 26.01 6.99 -24.35
N ARG A 61 26.95 7.82 -23.86
CA ARG A 61 28.36 7.78 -24.28
C ARG A 61 29.13 6.58 -23.74
N ARG A 62 28.62 5.90 -22.70
CA ARG A 62 29.25 4.72 -22.08
C ARG A 62 28.97 3.42 -22.85
N GLY A 63 28.01 3.45 -23.77
CA GLY A 63 27.61 2.32 -24.60
C GLY A 63 26.41 1.55 -24.04
N THR A 64 25.68 0.88 -24.93
CA THR A 64 24.34 0.31 -24.65
C THR A 64 24.32 -0.75 -23.57
N GLY A 65 25.39 -1.55 -23.42
CA GLY A 65 25.48 -2.58 -22.39
C GLY A 65 25.48 -2.00 -20.97
N ALA A 66 26.35 -1.01 -20.72
CA ALA A 66 26.41 -0.34 -19.42
C ALA A 66 25.10 0.35 -19.04
N ILE A 67 24.37 0.87 -20.03
CA ILE A 67 23.06 1.51 -19.81
C ILE A 67 22.03 0.47 -19.36
N ALA A 68 22.01 -0.70 -20.00
CA ALA A 68 21.07 -1.76 -19.63
C ALA A 68 21.30 -2.20 -18.17
N ASP A 69 22.56 -2.35 -17.75
CA ASP A 69 22.91 -2.72 -16.38
C ASP A 69 22.42 -1.67 -15.37
N HIS A 70 22.65 -0.39 -15.63
CA HIS A 70 22.20 0.70 -14.76
C HIS A 70 20.68 0.88 -14.75
N VAL A 71 20.00 0.62 -15.85
CA VAL A 71 18.53 0.63 -15.88
C VAL A 71 17.97 -0.51 -15.03
N ILE A 72 18.55 -1.71 -15.11
CA ILE A 72 18.13 -2.83 -14.27
C ILE A 72 18.35 -2.51 -12.79
N GLU A 73 19.49 -1.91 -12.45
CA GLU A 73 19.82 -1.47 -11.10
C GLU A 73 18.80 -0.44 -10.56
N ALA A 74 18.51 0.61 -11.33
CA ALA A 74 17.56 1.66 -10.92
C ALA A 74 16.15 1.10 -10.75
N VAL A 75 15.68 0.23 -11.66
CA VAL A 75 14.34 -0.37 -11.56
C VAL A 75 14.23 -1.30 -10.36
N ARG A 76 15.25 -2.12 -10.08
CA ARG A 76 15.27 -2.96 -8.88
C ARG A 76 15.24 -2.12 -7.62
N ALA A 77 16.05 -1.06 -7.55
CA ALA A 77 16.05 -0.14 -6.43
C ALA A 77 14.66 0.50 -6.22
N ALA A 78 13.97 0.86 -7.29
CA ALA A 78 12.61 1.42 -7.23
C ALA A 78 11.59 0.40 -6.72
N GLN A 79 11.68 -0.86 -7.14
CA GLN A 79 10.82 -1.94 -6.67
C GLN A 79 11.07 -2.28 -5.20
N ASP A 80 12.34 -2.31 -4.77
CA ASP A 80 12.70 -2.55 -3.37
C ASP A 80 12.22 -1.42 -2.46
N ASP A 81 12.29 -0.18 -2.93
CA ASP A 81 11.76 0.98 -2.21
C ASP A 81 10.23 0.93 -2.10
N GLU A 82 9.52 0.59 -3.19
CA GLU A 82 8.07 0.41 -3.17
C GLU A 82 7.65 -0.73 -2.24
N LEU A 83 8.37 -1.86 -2.25
CA LEU A 83 8.10 -2.97 -1.35
C LEU A 83 8.29 -2.55 0.12
N ARG A 84 9.35 -1.79 0.41
CA ARG A 84 9.62 -1.28 1.77
C ARG A 84 8.50 -0.35 2.23
N GLN A 85 8.14 0.63 1.42
CA GLN A 85 7.03 1.53 1.72
C GLN A 85 5.71 0.76 1.90
N ARG A 86 5.45 -0.25 1.08
CA ARG A 86 4.25 -1.09 1.21
C ARG A 86 4.24 -1.86 2.53
N GLN A 87 5.38 -2.42 2.91
CA GLN A 87 5.54 -3.13 4.18
C GLN A 87 5.38 -2.19 5.37
N GLU A 88 5.87 -0.95 5.28
CA GLU A 88 5.69 0.08 6.29
C GLU A 88 4.22 0.49 6.42
N LEU A 89 3.49 0.63 5.31
CA LEU A 89 2.06 0.93 5.34
C LEU A 89 1.22 -0.23 5.89
N LEU A 90 1.52 -1.47 5.49
CA LEU A 90 0.79 -2.68 5.94
C LEU A 90 1.16 -3.08 7.38
N GLY A 91 2.42 -2.86 7.78
CA GLY A 91 2.95 -3.26 9.08
C GLY A 91 2.91 -2.15 10.13
N GLY A 92 2.85 -0.88 9.71
CA GLY A 92 2.85 0.29 10.59
C GLY A 92 1.50 0.59 11.24
N ASP A 93 0.40 -0.01 10.76
CA ASP A 93 -0.96 0.23 11.26
C ASP A 93 -1.50 -0.91 12.15
N ILE A 94 -0.69 -1.94 12.41
CA ILE A 94 -1.05 -2.99 13.37
C ILE A 94 -0.39 -2.65 14.70
N ASP A 95 -1.15 -2.04 15.62
CA ASP A 95 -0.75 -1.95 17.03
C ASP A 95 -0.68 -3.36 17.62
N GLN A 96 0.49 -3.99 17.48
CA GLN A 96 0.72 -5.34 17.95
C GLN A 96 0.44 -5.50 19.45
N ALA A 97 0.60 -4.43 20.25
CA ALA A 97 0.29 -4.47 21.67
C ALA A 97 -1.23 -4.45 21.91
N ALA A 98 -2.01 -3.72 21.09
CA ALA A 98 -3.47 -3.84 21.10
C ALA A 98 -3.93 -5.23 20.63
N THR A 99 -3.36 -5.77 19.54
CA THR A 99 -3.69 -7.11 19.05
C THR A 99 -3.38 -8.18 20.10
N HIS A 100 -2.23 -8.10 20.77
CA HIS A 100 -1.87 -9.04 21.83
C HIS A 100 -2.86 -9.01 22.99
N ARG A 101 -3.23 -7.81 23.48
CA ARG A 101 -4.23 -7.65 24.54
C ARG A 101 -5.59 -8.22 24.14
N GLN A 102 -5.97 -8.06 22.87
CA GLN A 102 -7.23 -8.61 22.37
C GLN A 102 -7.20 -10.13 22.29
N LEU A 103 -6.08 -10.74 21.89
CA LEU A 103 -5.91 -12.20 21.92
C LEU A 103 -5.95 -12.75 23.34
N GLU A 104 -5.30 -12.10 24.30
CA GLU A 104 -5.36 -12.48 25.71
C GLU A 104 -6.78 -12.41 26.27
N ALA A 105 -7.53 -11.36 25.93
CA ALA A 105 -8.93 -11.20 26.33
C ALA A 105 -9.81 -12.33 25.77
N VAL A 106 -9.67 -12.64 24.48
CA VAL A 106 -10.41 -13.73 23.82
C VAL A 106 -10.05 -15.09 24.43
N ALA A 107 -8.76 -15.34 24.71
CA ALA A 107 -8.33 -16.58 25.36
C ALA A 107 -8.92 -16.71 26.77
N ALA A 108 -8.88 -15.63 27.57
CA ALA A 108 -9.46 -15.62 28.91
C ALA A 108 -10.98 -15.83 28.92
N GLU A 109 -11.67 -15.38 27.88
CA GLU A 109 -13.11 -15.64 27.71
C GLU A 109 -13.40 -17.08 27.30
N ALA A 110 -12.62 -17.65 26.38
CA ALA A 110 -12.73 -19.06 26.00
C ALA A 110 -12.55 -19.99 27.20
N TRP A 111 -11.58 -19.72 28.07
CA TRP A 111 -11.36 -20.51 29.29
C TRP A 111 -12.51 -20.42 30.28
N ARG A 112 -13.09 -19.22 30.46
CA ARG A 112 -14.27 -19.05 31.32
C ARG A 112 -15.50 -19.79 30.79
N GLY A 113 -15.69 -19.79 29.48
CA GLY A 113 -16.76 -20.56 28.83
C GLY A 113 -16.59 -22.07 29.01
N LEU A 114 -15.36 -22.57 28.89
CA LEU A 114 -15.05 -23.99 29.12
C LEU A 114 -15.32 -24.40 30.57
N ASP A 115 -14.89 -23.60 31.54
CA ASP A 115 -15.07 -23.89 32.97
C ASP A 115 -16.55 -23.93 33.36
N GLY A 116 -17.35 -22.99 32.84
CA GLY A 116 -18.80 -23.01 33.00
C GLY A 116 -19.47 -24.26 32.42
N MET A 117 -19.06 -24.67 31.21
CA MET A 117 -19.60 -25.87 30.56
C MET A 117 -19.27 -27.15 31.34
N ILE A 118 -18.06 -27.25 31.89
CA ILE A 118 -17.66 -28.38 32.74
C ILE A 118 -18.53 -28.40 34.00
N GLY A 119 -18.75 -27.25 34.64
CA GLY A 119 -19.60 -27.13 35.83
C GLY A 119 -21.04 -27.56 35.58
N ASP A 120 -21.63 -27.15 34.46
CA ASP A 120 -22.98 -27.52 34.07
C ASP A 120 -23.12 -29.04 33.80
N LEU A 121 -22.13 -29.63 33.13
CA LEU A 121 -22.08 -31.08 32.89
C LEU A 121 -21.97 -31.88 34.21
N ASP A 122 -21.17 -31.37 35.16
CA ASP A 122 -21.00 -31.96 36.48
C ASP A 122 -22.31 -31.94 37.27
N ALA A 123 -23.04 -30.82 37.20
CA ALA A 123 -24.36 -30.68 37.82
C ALA A 123 -25.40 -31.63 37.21
N LEU A 124 -25.39 -31.80 35.88
CA LEU A 124 -26.25 -32.77 35.18
C LEU A 124 -25.95 -34.21 35.62
N THR A 125 -24.67 -34.59 35.70
CA THR A 125 -24.25 -35.94 36.13
C THR A 125 -24.73 -36.26 37.55
N ARG A 126 -24.54 -35.33 38.50
CA ARG A 126 -24.99 -35.52 39.90
C ARG A 126 -26.51 -35.67 40.02
N ARG A 127 -27.28 -35.02 39.14
CA ARG A 127 -28.75 -35.16 39.11
C ARG A 127 -29.20 -36.54 38.64
N PHE A 128 -28.44 -37.20 37.77
CA PHE A 128 -28.75 -38.57 37.33
C PHE A 128 -28.44 -39.62 38.41
N ASP A 129 -27.38 -39.40 39.19
CA ASP A 129 -26.95 -40.34 40.26
C ASP A 129 -27.87 -40.33 41.50
N GLN A 130 -28.72 -39.29 41.64
CA GLN A 130 -29.67 -39.14 42.76
C GLN A 130 -31.07 -39.74 42.49
N ARG A 131 -31.25 -40.51 41.42
CA ARG A 131 -32.52 -41.18 41.07
C ARG A 131 -32.37 -42.69 41.10
#